data_AF-A0A523IY28-F1
#
_entry.id   AF-A0A523IY28-F1
#
_cell.length_a   1.000
_cell.length_b   1.000
_cell.length_c   1.000
_cell.angle_alpha   90.00
_cell.angle_beta   90.00
_cell.angle_gamma   90.00
#
_symmetry.space_group_name_H-M   'P 1'
#
loop_
_entity.id
_entity.type
_entity.pdbx_description
1 polymer ?
#
loop_
_entity_poly.entity_id
_entity_poly.type
_entity_poly.pdbx_seq_one_letter_code
_entity_poly.pdbx_strand_id
1 'polypeptide(L)' 'MDNVMDSQECAKVLKALADNTRLKILEYLFNGESSVSEISDNIGTDFSQVPHPLGVLRNSGLVIDN' A
#
# COMPACT_ATOMS: atom_id res chain seq x y z
N MET A 1 9.42 11.33 -24.72
CA MET A 1 8.93 12.24 -23.68
C MET A 1 9.54 11.75 -22.39
N ASP A 2 10.48 12.50 -21.84
CA ASP A 2 11.10 12.16 -20.56
C ASP A 2 10.01 12.20 -19.49
N ASN A 3 9.75 11.06 -18.87
CA ASN A 3 8.75 10.90 -17.81
C ASN A 3 9.32 11.49 -16.51
N VAL A 4 9.38 12.82 -16.44
CA VAL A 4 9.75 13.52 -15.20
C VAL A 4 8.54 13.44 -14.29
N MET A 5 8.67 12.65 -13.22
CA MET A 5 7.66 12.55 -12.17
C MET A 5 7.43 13.95 -11.56
N ASP A 6 6.21 14.47 -11.67
CA ASP A 6 5.87 15.74 -11.04
C ASP A 6 6.00 15.62 -9.51
N SER A 7 6.42 16.71 -8.88
CA SER A 7 6.51 16.88 -7.44
C SER A 7 5.23 16.46 -6.69
N GLN A 8 4.05 16.63 -7.30
CA GLN A 8 2.78 16.18 -6.73
C GLN A 8 2.65 14.66 -6.69
N GLU A 9 3.04 13.97 -7.76
CA GLU A 9 3.07 12.49 -7.79
C GLU A 9 4.11 11.96 -6.79
N CYS A 10 5.27 12.62 -6.68
CA CYS A 10 6.25 12.31 -5.63
C CYS A 10 5.67 12.47 -4.23
N ALA A 11 5.03 13.59 -3.94
CA ALA A 11 4.41 13.83 -2.64
C ALA A 11 3.29 12.81 -2.34
N LYS A 12 2.54 12.39 -3.35
CA LYS A 12 1.48 11.38 -3.23
C LYS A 12 2.05 10.02 -2.81
N VAL A 13 3.10 9.56 -3.48
CA VAL A 13 3.79 8.31 -3.13
C VAL A 13 4.40 8.40 -1.73
N LEU A 14 5.11 9.50 -1.41
CA LEU A 14 5.72 9.69 -0.10
C LEU A 14 4.68 9.71 1.03
N LYS A 15 3.51 10.35 0.83
CA LYS A 15 2.41 10.34 1.80
C LYS A 15 1.83 8.93 1.99
N ALA A 16 1.73 8.15 0.92
CA ALA A 16 1.30 6.76 1.01
C ALA A 16 2.32 5.89 1.77
N LEU A 17 3.61 6.18 1.67
CA LEU A 17 4.66 5.46 2.41
C LEU A 17 4.85 5.93 3.86
N ALA A 18 4.46 7.16 4.20
CA ALA A 18 4.67 7.75 5.53
C ALA A 18 3.68 7.26 6.61
N ASP A 19 3.44 5.96 6.71
CA ASP A 19 2.56 5.33 7.70
C ASP A 19 2.96 3.88 7.99
N ASN A 20 3.04 3.54 9.27
CA ASN A 20 3.53 2.23 9.70
C ASN A 20 2.65 1.07 9.23
N THR A 21 1.32 1.21 9.22
CA THR A 21 0.43 0.13 8.79
C THR A 21 0.59 -0.12 7.29
N ARG A 22 0.68 0.94 6.48
CA ARG A 22 0.92 0.83 5.04
C ARG A 22 2.29 0.21 4.73
N LEU A 23 3.33 0.57 5.47
CA LEU A 23 4.66 -0.05 5.33
C LEU A 23 4.63 -1.55 5.68
N LYS A 24 3.97 -1.95 6.76
CA LYS A 24 3.82 -3.38 7.11
C LYS A 24 3.08 -4.18 6.03
N ILE A 25 2.05 -3.59 5.43
CA ILE A 25 1.33 -4.21 4.31
C ILE A 25 2.27 -4.41 3.11
N LEU A 26 3.06 -3.39 2.75
CA LEU A 26 4.02 -3.50 1.66
C LEU A 26 5.13 -4.53 1.94
N GLU A 27 5.67 -4.53 3.17
CA GLU A 27 6.65 -5.53 3.61
C GLU A 27 6.12 -6.95 3.48
N TYR A 28 4.85 -7.17 3.83
CA TYR A 28 4.20 -8.46 3.67
C TYR A 28 4.01 -8.83 2.19
N LEU A 29 3.52 -7.90 1.37
CA LEU A 29 3.28 -8.11 -0.07
C LEU A 29 4.57 -8.28 -0.89
N PHE A 30 5.73 -7.90 -0.38
CA PHE A 30 7.02 -8.25 -1.02
C PHE A 30 7.26 -9.76 -1.06
N ASN A 31 6.53 -10.55 -0.25
CA ASN A 31 6.60 -12.02 -0.30
C ASN A 31 5.70 -12.64 -1.38
N GLY A 32 4.85 -11.84 -2.02
CA GLY A 32 3.97 -12.29 -3.10
C GLY A 32 2.54 -11.76 -2.99
N GLU A 33 1.70 -12.21 -3.91
CA GLU A 33 0.26 -11.95 -3.87
C GLU A 33 -0.36 -12.50 -2.59
N SER A 34 -1.33 -11.78 -2.04
CA SER A 34 -2.06 -12.20 -0.84
C SER A 34 -3.45 -11.59 -0.79
N SER A 35 -4.35 -12.31 -0.13
CA SER A 35 -5.69 -11.84 0.18
C SER A 35 -5.70 -10.86 1.35
N VAL A 36 -6.78 -10.07 1.45
CA VAL A 36 -6.99 -9.12 2.56
C VAL A 36 -6.99 -9.82 3.92
N SER A 37 -7.49 -11.06 4.00
CA SER A 37 -7.49 -11.85 5.24
C SER A 37 -6.07 -12.19 5.67
N GLU A 38 -5.26 -12.73 4.75
CA GLU A 38 -3.87 -13.11 5.03
C GLU A 38 -3.03 -11.90 5.44
N ILE A 39 -3.26 -10.74 4.81
CA ILE A 39 -2.62 -9.48 5.21
C ILE A 39 -3.01 -9.12 6.64
N SER A 40 -4.32 -9.15 6.96
CA SER A 40 -4.85 -8.82 8.28
C SER A 40 -4.24 -9.68 9.38
N ASP A 41 -4.22 -11.00 9.15
CA ASP A 41 -3.73 -12.00 10.09
C ASP A 41 -2.23 -11.85 10.35
N ASN A 42 -1.45 -11.57 9.30
CA ASN A 42 0.01 -11.44 9.43
C ASN A 42 0.48 -10.13 10.06
N ILE A 43 -0.19 -9.00 9.75
CA ILE A 43 0.22 -7.69 10.31
C ILE A 43 -0.40 -7.42 11.69
N GLY A 44 -1.25 -8.32 12.18
CA GLY A 44 -1.87 -8.26 13.50
C GLY A 44 -2.89 -7.12 13.61
N THR A 45 -3.71 -6.91 12.57
CA THR A 45 -4.76 -5.90 12.57
C THR A 45 -6.12 -6.54 12.33
N ASP A 46 -7.20 -5.82 12.65
CA ASP A 46 -8.55 -6.27 12.35
C ASP A 46 -8.81 -6.19 10.84
N PHE A 47 -9.52 -7.19 10.31
CA PHE A 47 -9.89 -7.25 8.89
C PHE A 47 -10.61 -5.98 8.40
N SER A 48 -11.38 -5.34 9.29
CA SER A 48 -12.08 -4.08 9.01
C SER A 48 -11.16 -2.88 8.77
N GLN A 49 -9.88 -2.97 9.19
CA GLN A 49 -8.90 -1.88 9.12
C GLN A 49 -8.00 -1.97 7.89
N VAL A 50 -7.93 -3.12 7.20
CA VAL A 50 -7.05 -3.34 6.03
C VAL A 50 -7.53 -2.64 4.74
N PRO A 51 -8.84 -2.53 4.44
CA PRO A 51 -9.30 -1.97 3.17
C PRO A 51 -8.88 -0.53 2.92
N HIS A 52 -8.86 0.32 3.96
CA HIS A 52 -8.50 1.73 3.81
C HIS A 52 -7.01 1.94 3.47
N PRO A 53 -6.04 1.39 4.22
CA PRO A 53 -4.63 1.36 3.85
C PRO A 53 -4.38 0.84 2.42
N LEU A 54 -5.01 -0.27 2.03
CA LEU A 54 -4.88 -0.80 0.67
C LEU A 54 -5.44 0.17 -0.38
N GLY A 55 -6.57 0.83 -0.11
CA GLY A 55 -7.12 1.86 -0.98
C GLY A 55 -6.14 3.02 -1.20
N VAL A 56 -5.46 3.49 -0.15
CA VAL A 56 -4.43 4.54 -0.26
C VAL A 56 -3.25 4.07 -1.11
N LEU A 57 -2.76 2.86 -0.86
CA LEU A 57 -1.65 2.27 -1.61
C LEU A 57 -1.99 2.10 -3.10
N ARG A 58 -3.19 1.61 -3.42
CA ARG A 58 -3.72 1.49 -4.79
C ARG A 58 -3.83 2.84 -5.47
N ASN A 59 -4.39 3.83 -4.79
CA ASN A 59 -4.52 5.18 -5.32
C ASN A 59 -3.15 5.82 -5.63
N SER A 60 -2.10 5.44 -4.91
CA SER A 60 -0.71 5.84 -5.17
C SER A 60 0.02 4.99 -6.20
N GLY A 61 -0.61 3.93 -6.73
CA GLY A 61 0.00 3.02 -7.70
C GLY A 61 1.03 2.05 -7.09
N LEU A 62 1.08 1.92 -5.76
CA LEU A 62 2.04 1.06 -5.06
C LEU A 62 1.57 -0.40 -4.96
N VAL A 63 0.26 -0.64 -5.06
CA VAL A 63 -0.37 -1.96 -5.03
C VAL A 63 -1.43 -2.02 -6.12
N ILE A 64 -1.64 -3.21 -6.68
CA ILE A 64 -2.68 -3.51 -7.65
C ILE A 64 -3.57 -4.65 -7.13
N ASP A 65 -4.79 -4.71 -7.63
CA ASP A 65 -5.68 -5.85 -7.44
C ASP A 65 -5.66 -6.71 -8.69
N ASN A 66 -5.79 -8.02 -8.51
CA ASN A 66 -6.07 -8.98 -9.58
C ASN A 66 -7.58 -9.13 -9.80
#